data_AF-C4F8H9-F1
#
_entry.id   AF-C4F8H9-F1
#
_cell.length_a   1.000
_cell.length_b   1.000
_cell.length_c   1.000
_cell.angle_alpha   90.00
_cell.angle_beta   90.00
_cell.angle_gamma   90.00
#
_symmetry.space_group_name_H-M   'P 1'
#
loop_
_entity.id
_entity.type
_entity.pdbx_description
1 polymer ?
#
loop_
_entity_poly.entity_id
_entity_poly.type
_entity_poly.pdbx_seq_one_letter_code
_entity_poly.pdbx_strand_id
1 'polypeptide(L)'
;MNPVTFTIEGVEGEFTCDADVVRSYKTAKQLAKSEEDFSVAFDVMERIFGGRDEEYIDRLGGDVTCIQTLLGKAIEACGAKNSQASSPASKGAGAK
;
A
#
# COMPACT_ATOMS: atom_id res chain seq x y z
N MET A 1 12.20 8.30 -6.23
CA MET A 1 10.77 8.46 -6.53
C MET A 1 10.44 7.57 -7.70
N ASN A 2 9.62 6.55 -7.46
CA ASN A 2 9.20 5.56 -8.44
C ASN A 2 7.67 5.50 -8.44
N PRO A 3 7.00 6.38 -9.21
CA PRO A 3 5.54 6.46 -9.20
C PRO A 3 4.94 5.21 -9.85
N VAL A 4 4.00 4.58 -9.15
CA VAL A 4 3.21 3.45 -9.61
C VAL A 4 1.76 3.87 -9.67
N THR A 5 1.16 3.66 -10.84
CA THR A 5 -0.28 3.87 -11.05
C THR A 5 -1.04 2.56 -10.88
N PHE A 6 -2.21 2.64 -10.26
CA PHE A 6 -3.10 1.50 -10.06
C PHE A 6 -4.56 1.95 -10.07
N THR A 7 -5.47 1.00 -10.33
CA THR A 7 -6.91 1.23 -10.34
C THR A 7 -7.57 0.41 -9.23
N ILE A 8 -8.63 0.94 -8.64
CA ILE A 8 -9.42 0.23 -7.63
C ILE A 8 -10.76 -0.18 -8.26
N GLU A 9 -11.09 -1.47 -8.19
CA GLU A 9 -12.39 -1.95 -8.66
C GLU A 9 -13.54 -1.24 -7.94
N GLY A 10 -14.46 -0.68 -8.71
CA GLY A 10 -15.60 0.08 -8.18
C GLY A 10 -15.36 1.58 -8.02
N VAL A 11 -14.15 2.09 -8.32
CA VAL A 11 -13.87 3.53 -8.31
C VAL A 11 -13.40 4.00 -9.69
N GLU A 12 -14.01 5.06 -10.18
CA GLU A 12 -13.58 5.68 -11.43
C GLU A 12 -12.33 6.54 -11.21
N GLY A 13 -11.23 6.15 -11.87
CA GLY A 13 -10.00 6.91 -11.89
C GLY A 13 -8.75 6.07 -11.59
N GLU A 14 -7.61 6.65 -11.93
CA GLU A 14 -6.30 6.08 -11.66
C GLU A 14 -5.71 6.72 -10.40
N PHE A 15 -5.17 5.87 -9.53
CA PHE A 15 -4.46 6.25 -8.32
C PHE A 15 -2.97 6.19 -8.58
N THR A 16 -2.21 7.11 -8.02
CA THR A 16 -0.74 7.12 -8.14
C THR A 16 -0.11 7.15 -6.76
N CYS A 17 0.79 6.22 -6.48
CA CYS A 17 1.58 6.16 -5.26
C CYS A 17 3.08 6.11 -5.56
N ASP A 18 3.93 6.48 -4.61
CA ASP A 18 5.38 6.31 -4.74
C ASP A 18 5.84 4.96 -4.17
N ALA A 19 6.27 4.06 -5.05
CA ALA A 19 6.67 2.71 -4.66
C ALA A 19 7.95 2.67 -3.81
N ASP A 20 8.83 3.66 -3.94
CA ASP A 20 10.05 3.75 -3.13
C ASP A 20 9.69 4.10 -1.68
N VAL A 21 8.75 5.03 -1.51
CA VAL A 21 8.16 5.35 -0.19
C VAL A 21 7.41 4.15 0.37
N VAL A 22 6.52 3.51 -0.40
CA VAL A 22 5.74 2.34 0.06
C VAL A 22 6.65 1.20 0.54
N ARG A 23 7.74 0.91 -0.19
CA ARG A 23 8.70 -0.16 0.16
C ARG A 23 9.73 0.25 1.21
N SER A 24 9.71 1.50 1.66
CA SER A 24 10.69 1.99 2.62
C SER A 24 10.45 1.38 4.00
N TYR A 25 11.53 0.97 4.66
CA TYR A 25 11.47 0.48 6.05
C TYR A 25 10.85 1.52 7.00
N LYS A 26 11.04 2.81 6.73
CA LYS A 26 10.43 3.89 7.50
C LYS A 26 8.90 3.82 7.43
N THR A 27 8.37 3.63 6.24
CA THR A 27 6.94 3.46 5.99
C THR A 27 6.40 2.21 6.65
N ALA A 28 7.08 1.06 6.51
CA ALA A 28 6.67 -0.17 7.18
C ALA A 28 6.60 -0.02 8.71
N LYS A 29 7.58 0.68 9.32
CA LYS A 29 7.60 0.96 10.76
C LYS A 29 6.49 1.91 11.18
N GLN A 30 6.21 2.95 10.39
CA GLN A 30 5.11 3.88 10.67
C GLN A 30 3.75 3.20 10.51
N LEU A 31 3.57 2.33 9.51
CA LEU A 31 2.35 1.54 9.32
C LEU A 31 2.10 0.57 10.48
N ALA A 32 3.12 -0.14 10.96
CA ALA A 32 2.97 -0.98 12.15
C ALA A 32 2.56 -0.17 13.40
N LYS A 33 3.01 1.08 13.50
CA LYS A 33 2.63 1.98 14.59
C LYS A 33 1.23 2.59 14.39
N SER A 34 0.73 2.61 13.16
CA SER A 34 -0.56 3.19 12.82
C SER A 34 -1.75 2.34 13.26
N GLU A 35 -1.51 1.08 13.65
CA GLU A 35 -2.53 0.24 14.31
C GLU A 35 -2.98 0.81 15.67
N GLU A 36 -2.11 1.56 16.35
CA GLU A 36 -2.43 2.25 17.61
C GLU A 36 -2.78 3.73 17.38
N ASP A 37 -2.14 4.38 16.40
CA ASP A 37 -2.30 5.81 16.10
C ASP A 37 -2.66 6.07 14.63
N PHE A 38 -3.95 6.29 14.36
CA PHE A 38 -4.43 6.62 13.01
C PHE A 38 -3.80 7.90 12.43
N SER A 39 -3.37 8.85 13.27
CA SER A 39 -2.64 10.05 12.84
C SER A 39 -1.38 9.71 12.02
N VAL A 40 -0.72 8.60 12.37
CA VAL A 40 0.48 8.13 11.66
C VAL A 40 0.12 7.54 10.29
N ALA A 41 -1.05 6.92 10.15
CA ALA A 41 -1.52 6.43 8.84
C ALA A 41 -1.72 7.59 7.86
N PHE A 42 -2.30 8.71 8.31
CA PHE A 42 -2.50 9.90 7.48
C PHE A 42 -1.18 10.51 7.00
N ASP A 43 -0.20 10.72 7.90
CA ASP A 43 1.14 11.21 7.53
C ASP A 43 1.84 10.30 6.49
N VAL A 44 1.69 8.98 6.66
CA VAL A 44 2.24 8.01 5.72
C VAL A 44 1.53 8.06 4.37
N MET A 45 0.20 8.16 4.35
CA MET A 45 -0.56 8.27 3.12
C MET A 45 -0.23 9.54 2.36
N GLU A 46 -0.18 10.70 3.04
CA GLU A 46 0.21 11.97 2.42
C GLU A 46 1.57 11.84 1.74
N ARG A 47 2.51 11.13 2.38
CA ARG A 47 3.84 10.87 1.84
C ARG A 47 3.85 9.90 0.66
N ILE A 48 3.03 8.85 0.68
CA ILE A 48 2.93 7.84 -0.38
C ILE A 48 2.23 8.42 -1.61
N PHE A 49 1.15 9.17 -1.42
CA PHE A 49 0.29 9.68 -2.49
C PHE A 49 0.64 11.12 -2.91
N GLY A 50 1.52 11.78 -2.16
CA GLY A 50 1.99 13.14 -2.42
C GLY A 50 0.93 14.20 -2.14
N GLY A 51 0.17 14.05 -1.05
CA GLY A 51 -0.92 14.95 -0.66
C GLY A 51 -2.18 14.83 -1.51
N ARG A 52 -2.37 13.70 -2.20
CA ARG A 52 -3.59 13.36 -2.95
C ARG A 52 -4.44 12.30 -2.29
N ASP A 53 -4.04 11.86 -1.10
CA ASP A 53 -4.76 10.85 -0.34
C ASP A 53 -6.18 11.31 0.00
N GLU A 54 -6.41 12.56 0.40
CA GLU A 54 -7.75 13.08 0.67
C GLU A 54 -8.66 13.00 -0.57
N GLU A 55 -8.18 13.44 -1.74
CA GLU A 55 -8.90 13.34 -3.03
C GLU A 55 -9.20 11.88 -3.40
N TYR A 56 -8.28 10.97 -3.10
CA TYR A 56 -8.48 9.54 -3.37
C TYR A 56 -9.49 8.92 -2.43
N ILE A 57 -9.46 9.28 -1.15
CA ILE A 57 -10.43 8.84 -0.14
C ILE A 57 -11.81 9.39 -0.44
N ASP A 58 -11.94 10.66 -0.84
CA ASP A 58 -13.21 11.25 -1.26
C ASP A 58 -13.83 10.47 -2.43
N ARG A 59 -13.03 10.14 -3.45
CA ARG A 59 -13.46 9.29 -4.58
C ARG A 59 -13.88 7.87 -4.18
N LEU A 60 -13.26 7.33 -3.14
CA LEU A 60 -13.62 6.02 -2.58
C LEU A 60 -14.91 6.06 -1.73
N GLY A 61 -15.43 7.25 -1.43
CA GLY A 61 -16.64 7.44 -0.62
C GLY A 61 -16.45 8.26 0.66
N GLY A 62 -15.25 8.80 0.90
CA GLY A 62 -14.95 9.71 2.00
C GLY A 62 -14.87 9.07 3.38
N ASP A 63 -14.69 7.75 3.46
CA ASP A 63 -14.75 7.00 4.73
C ASP A 63 -13.37 6.49 5.19
N VAL A 64 -13.19 6.38 6.51
CA VAL A 64 -11.95 5.88 7.14
C VAL A 64 -11.66 4.42 6.81
N THR A 65 -12.66 3.63 6.43
CA THR A 65 -12.47 2.25 5.95
C THR A 65 -11.78 2.21 4.58
N CYS A 66 -11.99 3.24 3.74
CA CYS A 66 -11.37 3.36 2.42
C CYS A 66 -9.84 3.54 2.51
N ILE A 67 -9.33 4.06 3.64
CA ILE A 67 -7.89 4.23 3.92
C ILE A 67 -7.16 2.90 3.83
N GLN A 68 -7.68 1.88 4.52
CA GLN A 68 -7.09 0.55 4.53
C GLN A 68 -7.15 -0.08 3.13
N THR A 69 -8.24 0.15 2.39
CA THR A 69 -8.37 -0.32 1.01
C THR A 69 -7.39 0.36 0.06
N LEU A 70 -7.30 1.70 0.09
CA LEU A 70 -6.41 2.49 -0.76
C LEU A 70 -4.94 2.15 -0.50
N LEU A 71 -4.55 2.10 0.77
CA LEU A 71 -3.20 1.73 1.18
C LEU A 71 -2.89 0.27 0.83
N GLY A 72 -3.83 -0.65 1.08
CA GLY A 72 -3.70 -2.05 0.72
C GLY A 72 -3.47 -2.22 -0.79
N LYS A 73 -4.29 -1.56 -1.62
CA LYS A 73 -4.14 -1.56 -3.08
C LYS A 73 -2.85 -0.93 -3.55
N ALA A 74 -2.40 0.16 -2.92
CA ALA A 74 -1.10 0.75 -3.22
C ALA A 74 0.06 -0.19 -2.89
N ILE A 75 0.00 -0.91 -1.75
CA ILE A 75 1.01 -1.91 -1.37
C ILE A 75 0.98 -3.11 -2.32
N GLU A 76 -0.20 -3.60 -2.70
CA GLU A 76 -0.37 -4.66 -3.70
C GLU A 76 0.22 -4.25 -5.05
N ALA A 77 -0.13 -3.05 -5.55
CA ALA A 77 0.39 -2.50 -6.80
C ALA A 77 1.90 -2.26 -6.76
N CYS A 78 2.41 -1.82 -5.60
CA CYS A 78 3.84 -1.67 -5.35
C CYS A 78 4.53 -3.01 -5.06
N GLY A 79 3.82 -4.13 -4.98
CA GLY A 79 4.39 -5.46 -4.86
C GLY A 79 4.80 -5.86 -3.45
N ALA A 80 3.81 -6.25 -2.64
CA ALA A 80 4.01 -7.22 -1.57
C ALA A 80 4.55 -8.54 -2.13
N LYS A 81 5.88 -8.61 -2.33
CA LYS A 81 6.67 -9.86 -2.26
C LYS A 81 7.40 -9.94 -0.92
N ASN A 82 6.83 -9.38 0.15
CA ASN A 82 7.37 -9.56 1.49
C ASN A 82 6.24 -9.92 2.47
N SER A 83 6.17 -11.22 2.78
CA SER A 83 5.47 -11.83 3.92
C SER A 83 3.96 -11.59 4.11
N GLN A 84 3.13 -12.30 3.33
CA GLN A 84 2.16 -13.23 3.92
C GLN A 84 1.79 -14.34 2.92
N ALA A 85 2.81 -15.08 2.49
CA ALA A 85 2.65 -16.49 2.14
C ALA A 85 3.64 -17.25 3.04
N SER A 86 3.22 -17.58 4.26
CA SER A 86 3.84 -18.67 4.98
C SER A 86 3.53 -19.96 4.22
N SER A 87 4.44 -20.37 3.33
CA SER A 87 5.14 -21.65 3.47
C SER A 87 6.27 -21.78 2.44
N PRO A 88 7.48 -22.20 2.87
CA PRO A 88 8.60 -22.48 2.00
C PRO A 88 8.40 -23.84 1.32
N ALA A 89 8.22 -23.85 -0.01
CA ALA A 89 8.40 -25.07 -0.79
C ALA A 89 9.90 -25.28 -1.04
N SER A 90 10.59 -25.76 -0.01
CA SER A 90 11.86 -26.46 -0.16
C SER A 90 11.63 -27.76 -0.93
N LYS A 91 12.09 -27.84 -2.18
CA LYS A 91 12.90 -28.98 -2.63
C LYS A 91 13.51 -28.71 -4.00
N GLY A 92 14.82 -28.50 -4.00
CA GLY A 92 15.65 -28.97 -5.10
C GLY A 92 15.59 -30.50 -5.16
N ALA A 93 15.39 -31.00 -6.37
CA ALA A 93 15.83 -32.29 -6.90
C ALA A 93 15.27 -32.29 -8.33
N GLY A 94 16.07 -32.01 -9.35
CA GLY A 94 17.17 -32.90 -9.71
C GLY A 94 16.67 -33.72 -10.88
N ALA A 95 17.33 -33.53 -12.02
CA ALA A 95 17.07 -34.23 -13.27
C ALA A 95 16.97 -35.74 -13.09
N LYS A 96 16.01 -36.37 -13.78
CA LYS A 96 16.23 -37.46 -14.73
C LYS A 96 14.93 -37.85 -15.43
#